data_AF-A0A9D2LUV7-F1
#
_entry.id   AF-A0A9D2LUV7-F1
#
_cell.length_a   1.000
_cell.length_b   1.000
_cell.length_c   1.000
_cell.angle_alpha   90.00
_cell.angle_beta   90.00
_cell.angle_gamma   90.00
#
_symmetry.space_group_name_H-M   'P 1'
#
loop_
_entity.id
_entity.type
_entity.pdbx_description
1 polymer ?
#
loop_
_entity_poly.entity_id
_entity_poly.type
_entity_poly.pdbx_seq_one_letter_code
_entity_poly.pdbx_strand_id
1 'polypeptide(L)'
;MAAHYSYDPDKLQEWGKDRMRFELGDIMTEGGVTTCALCDEEYLALIPEKLYTGRQWKKAKLACLESIFRRFSYEPDTKVDPLSLSLGERAKLWQEEYEKLKDDLKKGAAAPEAINLLAGNGIGGHHAPPYFYAGMMSTEESEGNDI
;
A
#
# COMPACT_ATOMS: atom_id res chain seq x y z
N MET A 1 -19.29 0.81 -19.46
CA MET A 1 -18.06 0.14 -19.91
C MET A 1 -18.14 -1.30 -19.46
N ALA A 2 -17.75 -2.26 -20.29
CA ALA A 2 -17.69 -3.67 -19.87
C ALA A 2 -16.44 -3.85 -18.98
N ALA A 3 -16.56 -4.63 -17.91
CA ALA A 3 -15.40 -4.96 -17.07
C ALA A 3 -14.49 -5.92 -17.83
N HIS A 4 -13.21 -5.57 -17.95
CA HIS A 4 -12.22 -6.41 -18.60
C HIS A 4 -11.42 -7.22 -17.57
N TYR A 5 -11.01 -8.42 -17.98
CA TYR A 5 -10.23 -9.34 -17.18
C TYR A 5 -9.13 -9.90 -18.06
N SER A 6 -7.92 -9.35 -17.94
CA SER A 6 -6.76 -9.81 -18.69
C SER A 6 -5.56 -9.97 -17.78
N TYR A 7 -4.74 -10.98 -18.07
CA TYR A 7 -3.48 -11.23 -17.41
C TYR A 7 -2.42 -11.56 -18.46
N ASP A 8 -1.33 -10.80 -18.45
CA ASP A 8 -0.18 -11.00 -19.34
C ASP A 8 1.10 -11.26 -18.52
N PRO A 9 1.63 -12.49 -18.52
CA PRO A 9 2.82 -12.84 -17.74
C PRO A 9 4.10 -12.17 -18.24
N ASP A 10 4.14 -11.67 -19.48
CA ASP A 10 5.33 -11.01 -20.02
C ASP A 10 5.53 -9.61 -19.41
N LYS A 11 4.47 -9.02 -18.84
CA LYS A 11 4.47 -7.68 -18.25
C LYS A 11 4.77 -7.64 -16.74
N LEU A 12 5.22 -8.75 -16.15
CA LEU A 12 5.50 -8.83 -14.70
C LEU A 12 6.67 -7.96 -14.25
N GLN A 13 7.58 -7.60 -15.15
CA GLN A 13 8.68 -6.68 -14.85
C GLN A 13 8.19 -5.25 -14.64
N GLU A 14 7.08 -4.89 -15.28
CA GLU A 14 6.51 -3.55 -15.21
C GLU A 14 5.68 -3.37 -13.93
N TRP A 15 5.58 -2.11 -13.49
CA TRP A 15 4.83 -1.75 -12.29
C TRP A 15 3.37 -1.51 -12.66
N GLY A 16 2.75 -2.54 -13.21
CA GLY A 16 1.42 -2.49 -13.79
C GLY A 16 0.44 -3.48 -13.18
N LYS A 17 -0.76 -3.50 -13.76
CA LYS A 17 -1.85 -4.39 -13.37
C LYS A 17 -1.41 -5.85 -13.30
N ASP A 18 -0.73 -6.36 -14.32
CA ASP A 18 -0.40 -7.79 -14.42
C ASP A 18 0.50 -8.25 -13.28
N ARG A 19 1.49 -7.41 -12.90
CA ARG A 19 2.31 -7.64 -11.72
C ARG A 19 1.49 -7.61 -10.43
N MET A 20 0.54 -6.68 -10.29
CA MET A 20 -0.31 -6.61 -9.09
C MET A 20 -1.21 -7.85 -8.97
N ARG A 21 -1.83 -8.28 -10.08
CA ARG A 21 -2.60 -9.53 -10.17
C ARG A 21 -1.76 -10.72 -9.74
N PHE A 22 -0.54 -10.83 -10.26
CA PHE A 22 0.40 -11.89 -9.88
C PHE A 22 0.77 -11.86 -8.40
N GLU A 23 1.15 -10.69 -7.88
CA GLU A 23 1.55 -10.52 -6.48
C GLU A 23 0.42 -10.75 -5.46
N LEU A 24 -0.84 -10.61 -5.88
CA LEU A 24 -2.03 -10.93 -5.11
C LEU A 24 -2.56 -12.34 -5.41
N GLY A 25 -2.02 -13.05 -6.39
CA GLY A 25 -2.54 -14.35 -6.82
C GLY A 25 -3.86 -14.31 -7.60
N ASP A 26 -4.31 -13.14 -8.06
CA ASP A 26 -5.52 -12.93 -8.87
C ASP A 26 -5.26 -13.19 -10.38
N ILE A 27 -4.71 -14.37 -10.69
CA ILE A 27 -4.21 -14.73 -12.02
C ILE A 27 -5.29 -15.41 -12.88
N MET A 28 -6.29 -16.02 -12.24
CA MET A 28 -7.34 -16.81 -12.90
C MET A 28 -8.39 -15.90 -13.56
N THR A 29 -8.06 -15.41 -14.75
CA THR A 29 -8.88 -14.45 -15.52
C THR A 29 -9.99 -15.09 -16.37
N GLU A 30 -9.96 -16.41 -16.58
CA GLU A 30 -10.93 -17.14 -17.42
C GLU A 30 -12.37 -17.06 -16.91
N GLY A 31 -12.57 -16.99 -15.59
CA GLY A 31 -13.89 -16.89 -14.96
C GLY A 31 -14.41 -15.46 -14.80
N GLY A 32 -13.67 -14.46 -15.28
CA GLY A 32 -14.04 -13.04 -15.22
C GLY A 32 -14.49 -12.61 -13.82
N VAL A 33 -15.73 -12.11 -13.71
CA VAL A 33 -16.32 -11.60 -12.46
C VAL A 33 -16.35 -12.66 -11.33
N THR A 34 -16.47 -13.94 -11.69
CA THR A 34 -16.67 -15.03 -10.71
C THR A 34 -15.39 -15.48 -10.02
N THR A 35 -14.28 -15.43 -10.74
CA THR A 35 -12.97 -15.86 -10.24
C THR A 35 -12.11 -14.68 -9.81
N CYS A 36 -12.16 -13.57 -10.55
CA CYS A 36 -11.29 -12.43 -10.28
C CYS A 36 -11.74 -11.62 -9.06
N ALA A 37 -10.76 -11.27 -8.24
CA ALA A 37 -10.95 -10.41 -7.09
C ALA A 37 -11.31 -8.97 -7.50
N LEU A 38 -10.70 -8.45 -8.57
CA LEU A 38 -10.97 -7.12 -9.13
C LEU A 38 -10.91 -7.15 -10.67
N CYS A 39 -11.62 -6.21 -11.31
CA CYS A 39 -11.51 -5.98 -12.75
C CYS A 39 -10.28 -5.15 -13.11
N ASP A 40 -9.96 -5.11 -14.40
CA ASP A 40 -8.80 -4.38 -14.91
C ASP A 40 -8.89 -2.88 -14.60
N GLU A 41 -10.09 -2.31 -14.72
CA GLU A 41 -10.34 -0.90 -14.45
C GLU A 41 -10.17 -0.56 -12.96
N GLU A 42 -10.57 -1.46 -12.06
CA GLU A 42 -10.37 -1.30 -10.61
C GLU A 42 -8.88 -1.31 -10.25
N TYR A 43 -8.10 -2.22 -10.83
CA TYR A 43 -6.64 -2.23 -10.65
C TYR A 43 -6.00 -0.95 -11.17
N LEU A 44 -6.37 -0.51 -12.37
CA LEU A 44 -5.84 0.72 -12.96
C LEU A 44 -6.24 1.97 -12.17
N ALA A 45 -7.41 1.98 -11.53
CA ALA A 45 -7.83 3.09 -10.67
C ALA A 45 -7.03 3.15 -9.35
N LEU A 46 -6.61 2.01 -8.82
CA LEU A 46 -5.86 1.91 -7.56
C LEU A 46 -4.34 2.06 -7.75
N ILE A 47 -3.83 1.67 -8.91
CA ILE A 47 -2.43 1.80 -9.28
C ILE A 47 -2.22 3.20 -9.89
N PRO A 48 -1.46 4.09 -9.24
CA PRO A 48 -1.20 5.40 -9.82
C PRO A 48 -0.41 5.26 -11.13
N GLU A 49 -0.75 6.08 -12.12
CA GLU A 49 -0.20 6.06 -13.49
C GLU A 49 1.35 6.10 -13.54
N LYS A 50 1.96 6.72 -12.52
CA LYS A 50 3.39 6.93 -12.41
C LYS A 50 3.88 6.47 -11.05
N LEU A 51 4.46 5.28 -11.04
CA LEU A 51 5.12 4.70 -9.87
C LEU A 51 6.63 4.85 -9.99
N TYR A 52 7.22 5.54 -9.02
CA TYR A 52 8.66 5.83 -9.00
C TYR A 52 9.39 5.13 -7.87
N THR A 53 8.69 4.57 -6.88
CA THR A 53 9.32 4.04 -5.66
C THR A 53 8.57 2.85 -5.09
N GLY A 54 9.29 1.85 -4.57
CA GLY A 54 8.71 0.61 -4.03
C GLY A 54 7.72 0.84 -2.89
N ARG A 55 7.87 1.97 -2.17
CA ARG A 55 6.91 2.42 -1.16
C ARG A 55 5.54 2.78 -1.76
N GLN A 56 5.51 3.43 -2.93
CA GLN A 56 4.26 3.76 -3.63
C GLN A 56 3.57 2.48 -4.13
N TRP A 57 4.35 1.50 -4.61
CA TRP A 57 3.83 0.18 -4.98
C TRP A 57 3.16 -0.52 -3.79
N LYS A 58 3.84 -0.59 -2.64
CA LYS A 58 3.27 -1.15 -1.41
C LYS A 58 1.99 -0.43 -0.97
N LYS A 59 1.90 0.90 -1.16
CA LYS A 59 0.67 1.65 -0.88
C LYS A 59 -0.47 1.29 -1.85
N ALA A 60 -0.18 1.16 -3.15
CA ALA A 60 -1.16 0.71 -4.13
C ALA A 60 -1.64 -0.72 -3.79
N LYS A 61 -0.72 -1.61 -3.40
CA LYS A 61 -1.03 -2.98 -2.97
C LYS A 61 -1.93 -2.99 -1.74
N LEU A 62 -1.66 -2.11 -0.78
CA LEU A 62 -2.52 -1.93 0.39
C LEU A 62 -3.93 -1.48 0.01
N ALA A 63 -4.07 -0.56 -0.95
CA ALA A 63 -5.38 -0.12 -1.44
C ALA A 63 -6.15 -1.25 -2.17
N CYS A 64 -5.46 -2.07 -2.97
CA CYS A 64 -6.04 -3.27 -3.58
C CYS A 64 -6.51 -4.25 -2.53
N LEU A 65 -5.68 -4.60 -1.54
CA LEU A 65 -6.07 -5.47 -0.43
C LEU A 65 -7.29 -4.94 0.30
N GLU A 66 -7.37 -3.62 0.51
CA GLU A 66 -8.51 -2.96 1.16
C GLU A 66 -9.82 -3.16 0.40
N SER A 67 -9.79 -3.02 -0.92
CA SER A 67 -10.95 -3.28 -1.77
C SER A 67 -11.36 -4.77 -1.77
N ILE A 68 -10.39 -5.68 -1.78
CA ILE A 68 -10.62 -7.13 -1.84
C ILE A 68 -11.28 -7.63 -0.56
N PHE A 69 -10.74 -7.33 0.63
CA PHE A 69 -11.34 -7.85 1.87
C PHE A 69 -12.72 -7.24 2.12
N ARG A 70 -12.95 -5.97 1.73
CA ARG A 70 -14.28 -5.34 1.80
C ARG A 70 -15.28 -6.04 0.91
N ARG A 71 -14.86 -6.46 -0.29
CA ARG A 71 -15.69 -7.29 -1.18
C ARG A 71 -16.03 -8.65 -0.56
N PHE A 72 -15.17 -9.25 0.26
CA PHE A 72 -15.50 -10.52 0.92
C PHE A 72 -16.17 -10.38 2.29
N SER A 73 -16.23 -9.16 2.85
CA SER A 73 -16.75 -8.92 4.20
C SER A 73 -18.22 -9.27 4.40
N TYR A 74 -19.02 -9.30 3.32
CA TYR A 74 -20.44 -9.63 3.38
C TYR A 74 -20.72 -11.14 3.33
N GLU A 75 -19.71 -11.99 3.09
CA GLU A 75 -19.91 -13.43 2.95
C GLU A 75 -20.08 -14.09 4.34
N PRO A 76 -21.27 -14.63 4.67
CA PRO A 76 -21.47 -15.30 5.95
C PRO A 76 -20.96 -16.73 5.91
N ASP A 77 -20.57 -17.24 7.09
CA ASP A 77 -20.38 -18.67 7.27
C ASP A 77 -21.74 -19.38 7.23
N THR A 78 -21.89 -20.38 6.38
CA THR A 78 -23.16 -21.10 6.22
C THR A 78 -23.00 -22.54 6.70
N LYS A 79 -23.95 -23.00 7.52
CA LYS A 79 -24.03 -24.39 7.97
C LYS A 79 -25.37 -24.96 7.55
N VAL A 80 -25.35 -26.00 6.74
CA VAL A 80 -26.52 -26.72 6.25
C VAL A 80 -26.31 -28.20 6.50
N ASP A 81 -26.92 -28.70 7.57
CA ASP A 81 -26.90 -30.12 7.96
C ASP A 81 -25.45 -30.65 8.15
N PRO A 82 -24.89 -31.66 7.44
CA PRO A 82 -23.47 -32.03 7.62
C PRO A 82 -22.50 -31.07 6.90
N LEU A 83 -22.98 -30.18 6.03
CA LEU A 83 -22.15 -29.27 5.25
C LEU A 83 -21.91 -27.97 6.03
N SER A 84 -20.65 -27.64 6.30
CA SER A 84 -20.25 -26.34 6.83
C SER A 84 -19.31 -25.64 5.84
N LEU A 85 -19.65 -24.42 5.44
CA LEU A 85 -18.83 -23.56 4.59
C LEU A 85 -18.38 -22.34 5.39
N SER A 86 -17.07 -22.15 5.50
CA SER A 86 -16.43 -21.06 6.24
C SER A 86 -16.03 -19.91 5.31
N LEU A 87 -17.01 -19.34 4.59
CA LEU A 87 -16.75 -18.31 3.58
C LEU A 87 -16.18 -17.01 4.18
N GLY A 88 -16.54 -16.69 5.43
CA GLY A 88 -16.04 -15.51 6.14
C GLY A 88 -14.53 -15.57 6.47
N GLU A 89 -13.91 -16.74 6.40
CA GLU A 89 -12.45 -16.89 6.59
C GLU A 89 -11.65 -16.18 5.49
N ARG A 90 -12.22 -16.04 4.28
CA ARG A 90 -11.57 -15.34 3.18
C ARG A 90 -11.32 -13.88 3.50
N ALA A 91 -12.32 -13.18 4.05
CA ALA A 91 -12.17 -11.79 4.44
C ALA A 91 -11.10 -11.61 5.53
N LYS A 92 -11.04 -12.54 6.50
CA LYS A 92 -10.03 -12.53 7.56
C LYS A 92 -8.61 -12.70 7.00
N LEU A 93 -8.41 -13.65 6.09
CA LEU A 93 -7.11 -13.88 5.44
C LEU A 93 -6.61 -12.59 4.76
N TRP A 94 -7.46 -11.93 3.98
CA TRP A 94 -7.07 -10.69 3.30
C TRP A 94 -6.86 -9.52 4.27
N GLN A 95 -7.63 -9.46 5.36
CA GLN A 95 -7.45 -8.46 6.41
C GLN A 95 -6.10 -8.62 7.13
N GLU A 96 -5.68 -9.86 7.44
CA GLU A 96 -4.38 -10.12 8.06
C GLU A 96 -3.22 -9.66 7.16
N GLU A 97 -3.28 -9.96 5.86
CA GLU A 97 -2.28 -9.49 4.90
C GLU A 97 -2.27 -7.95 4.76
N TYR A 98 -3.45 -7.32 4.80
CA TYR A 98 -3.56 -5.86 4.84
C TYR A 98 -2.88 -5.26 6.08
N GLU A 99 -3.14 -5.82 7.27
CA GLU A 99 -2.57 -5.33 8.53
C GLU A 99 -1.06 -5.50 8.58
N LYS A 100 -0.54 -6.66 8.15
CA LYS A 100 0.91 -6.90 8.03
C LYS A 100 1.57 -5.87 7.11
N LEU A 101 1.03 -5.66 5.91
CA LEU A 101 1.59 -4.70 4.96
C LEU A 101 1.50 -3.25 5.46
N LYS A 102 0.40 -2.91 6.14
CA LYS A 102 0.21 -1.59 6.77
C LYS A 102 1.25 -1.33 7.84
N ASP A 103 1.55 -2.31 8.67
CA ASP A 103 2.56 -2.18 9.73
C ASP A 103 3.98 -2.12 9.16
N ASP A 104 4.28 -2.86 8.10
CA ASP A 104 5.57 -2.75 7.40
C ASP A 104 5.77 -1.38 6.77
N LEU A 105 4.70 -0.78 6.22
CA LEU A 105 4.74 0.59 5.71
C LEU A 105 4.97 1.63 6.82
N LYS A 106 4.42 1.41 8.03
CA LYS A 106 4.68 2.28 9.20
C LYS A 106 6.13 2.16 9.66
N LYS A 107 6.66 0.94 9.79
CA LYS A 107 8.06 0.69 10.18
C LYS A 107 9.04 1.35 9.19
N GLY A 108 8.78 1.23 7.90
CA GLY A 108 9.58 1.88 6.86
C GLY A 108 9.50 3.41 6.87
N ALA A 109 8.41 4.00 7.40
CA ALA A 109 8.29 5.45 7.55
C ALA A 109 9.13 6.01 8.72
N ALA A 110 9.34 5.19 9.76
CA ALA A 110 10.12 5.55 10.95
C ALA A 110 11.62 5.24 10.81
N ALA A 111 12.05 4.70 9.66
CA ALA A 111 13.45 4.38 9.43
C ALA A 111 14.33 5.65 9.39
N PRO A 112 15.51 5.66 10.03
CA PRO A 112 16.41 6.81 10.03
C PRO A 112 16.77 7.31 8.62
N GLU A 113 16.83 6.41 7.65
CA GLU A 113 17.10 6.72 6.24
C GLU A 113 15.95 7.50 5.59
N ALA A 114 14.70 7.17 5.91
CA ALA A 114 13.52 7.92 5.45
C ALA A 114 13.41 9.30 6.14
N ILE A 115 13.82 9.37 7.41
CA ILE A 115 13.92 10.63 8.16
C ILE A 115 15.05 11.49 7.58
N ASN A 116 16.21 10.93 7.25
CA ASN A 116 17.34 11.64 6.64
C ASN A 116 17.02 12.22 5.26
N LEU A 117 16.22 11.50 4.46
CA LEU A 117 15.69 12.02 3.19
C LEU A 117 14.75 13.22 3.41
N LEU A 118 14.00 13.24 4.51
CA LEU A 118 13.11 14.36 4.87
C LEU A 118 13.85 15.51 5.59
N ALA A 119 14.91 15.18 6.32
CA ALA A 119 15.72 16.08 7.13
C ALA A 119 16.90 16.69 6.35
N GLY A 120 16.99 16.46 5.05
CA GLY A 120 17.95 17.13 4.17
C GLY A 120 19.39 16.60 4.25
N ASN A 121 19.61 15.38 4.77
CA ASN A 121 20.93 14.75 4.84
C ASN A 121 21.23 13.78 3.67
N GLY A 122 20.37 13.75 2.64
CA GLY A 122 20.58 12.97 1.42
C GLY A 122 21.53 13.67 0.44
N ILE A 123 22.51 12.94 -0.08
CA ILE A 123 23.48 13.44 -1.07
C ILE A 123 22.73 13.75 -2.39
N GLY A 124 22.55 15.05 -2.67
CA GLY A 124 22.20 15.57 -3.99
C GLY A 124 20.73 15.93 -4.17
N GLY A 125 20.41 17.22 -4.05
CA GLY A 125 19.16 17.80 -4.56
C GLY A 125 18.73 19.04 -3.77
N HIS A 126 18.60 20.17 -4.47
CA HIS A 126 18.20 21.46 -3.90
C HIS A 126 16.88 21.38 -3.10
N HIS A 127 16.90 21.74 -1.82
CA HIS A 127 15.71 21.90 -0.99
C HIS A 127 15.76 23.22 -0.24
N ALA A 128 14.58 23.83 -0.04
CA ALA A 128 14.42 25.03 0.79
C ALA A 128 14.85 24.72 2.23
N PRO A 129 15.58 25.65 2.90
CA PRO A 129 16.05 25.42 4.26
C PRO A 129 14.86 25.17 5.20
N PRO A 130 15.00 24.27 6.19
CA PRO A 130 13.95 24.07 7.19
C PRO A 130 13.61 25.41 7.86
N TYR A 131 12.32 25.64 8.10
CA TYR A 131 11.82 26.89 8.70
C TYR A 131 12.45 27.18 10.07
N PHE A 132 12.86 26.13 10.79
CA PHE A 132 13.58 26.25 12.07
C PHE A 132 15.09 26.12 11.83
N TYR A 133 15.83 27.16 12.23
CA TYR A 133 17.29 27.15 12.24
C TYR A 133 17.79 26.29 13.41
N ALA A 134 18.71 25.36 13.14
CA ALA A 134 19.37 24.57 14.18
C ALA A 134 20.19 25.52 15.08
N GLY A 135 19.64 25.87 16.24
CA GLY A 135 20.19 26.88 17.16
C GLY A 135 19.13 27.53 18.05
N MET A 136 17.86 27.50 17.66
CA MET A 136 16.75 28.06 18.49
C MET A 136 16.36 27.20 19.72
N MET A 137 17.16 26.18 20.05
CA MET A 137 16.99 25.33 21.23
C MET A 137 18.05 25.59 22.31
N SER A 138 19.00 26.52 22.12
CA SER A 138 19.87 26.95 23.23
C SER A 138 19.10 27.96 24.09
N THR A 139 18.59 27.52 25.24
CA THR A 139 18.32 28.42 26.35
C THR A 139 19.62 28.62 27.12
N GLU A 140 20.60 29.27 26.50
CA GLU A 140 21.66 29.90 27.27
C GLU A 140 21.04 31.15 27.90
N GLU A 141 20.89 31.11 29.23
CA GLU A 141 20.49 32.28 30.01
C GLU A 141 21.46 33.41 29.66
N SER A 142 20.98 34.40 28.93
CA SER A 142 21.67 35.66 28.75
C SER A 142 21.84 36.26 30.14
N GLU A 143 23.00 36.04 30.78
CA GLU A 143 23.46 36.85 31.89
C GLU A 143 23.56 38.30 31.37
N GLY A 144 22.47 39.03 31.56
CA GLY A 144 22.40 40.45 31.25
C GLY A 144 23.42 41.18 32.10
N ASN A 145 24.40 41.78 31.44
CA ASN A 145 25.17 42.86 32.03
C ASN A 145 24.77 44.13 31.29
N ASP A 146 23.79 44.84 31.86
CA ASP A 146 23.54 46.22 31.53
C ASP A 146 24.65 47.09 32.15
N ILE A 147 25.14 48.04 31.33
CA ILE A 147 26.18 49.09 31.51
C ILE A 147 27.57 48.72 30.96
#